data_AF-A0A519FCL9-F1
#
_entry.id   AF-A0A519FCL9-F1
#
_cell.length_a   1.000
_cell.length_b   1.000
_cell.length_c   1.000
_cell.angle_alpha   90.00
_cell.angle_beta   90.00
_cell.angle_gamma   90.00
#
_symmetry.space_group_name_H-M   'P 1'
#
loop_
_entity.id
_entity.type
_entity.pdbx_description
1 polymer ?
#
loop_
_entity_poly.entity_id
_entity_poly.type
_entity_poly.pdbx_seq_one_letter_code
_entity_poly.pdbx_strand_id
1 'polypeptide(L)'
;MPTGTTEKESVSLRRVTNIATGDQRYAGIIQAGGAATVITQNNIDNTVVRPGYTYVGAGAKTGTDATGASGATGYSTRITLNQQLPPDLAQQQINPLSLPGFTLPSGQGGLFRLSGESASAPASTGPQGWTLSGGYVDRAPASGPIVPGSGTSADGVVINRVQGLPDSQFASNPQKYLIETNPALTNLGQFLSSDYLLSKLGYDPDQAQKRLGDGFYEQRLIQQAIIARTGQRFIDGITSDTAMFQYLMDNAIGSKQALNLSVGVSLTAEQVAALTHDIVWMENATVAGQQVLVPVLYLAQANNRLAPNGALITGSDLNLVSGTDLNNVGTLRATNNLAASAGRNMVNSGLTEAGNRLDLLAGNSLTNRAGGIIAGRDVSVGAINGDVLNERSVTSHQSSSGYRTERTDFVDNAGRIEAANTLTLQAGRDVNSTGGALKSGADTRIQAGRDVNLATAEQRTANSVGTRSRSSSVAQYGTVVEAGRDFQVVAARDISAIGSQLNATRDLAMVANGNLNLASAANEQHSASNSKKITQQEDHV
;
A
#
# COMPACT_ATOMS: atom_id res chain seq x y z
N MET A 1 34.39 -41.09 49.47
CA MET A 1 32.97 -40.92 49.84
C MET A 1 32.54 -39.52 49.40
N PRO A 2 31.40 -39.33 48.72
CA PRO A 2 31.37 -39.29 47.25
C PRO A 2 30.97 -37.93 46.63
N THR A 3 31.43 -37.75 45.39
CA THR A 3 30.80 -37.13 44.21
C THR A 3 29.48 -36.37 44.38
N GLY A 4 29.51 -35.05 44.14
CA GLY A 4 28.35 -34.23 43.77
C GLY A 4 28.35 -33.99 42.27
N THR A 5 27.54 -34.78 41.57
CA THR A 5 27.39 -34.83 40.10
C THR A 5 26.72 -33.59 39.52
N THR A 6 27.16 -33.25 38.31
CA THR A 6 26.55 -32.35 37.34
C THR A 6 25.04 -32.64 37.16
N GLU A 7 24.16 -31.75 37.59
CA GLU A 7 22.82 -31.66 37.01
C GLU A 7 22.83 -30.61 35.90
N LYS A 8 23.10 -31.12 34.71
CA LYS A 8 22.82 -30.45 33.45
C LYS A 8 21.30 -30.52 33.30
N GLU A 9 20.62 -29.41 33.52
CA GLU A 9 19.17 -29.32 33.30
C GLU A 9 18.90 -29.60 31.81
N SER A 10 18.49 -30.84 31.52
CA SER A 10 18.04 -31.24 30.20
C SER A 10 16.63 -30.71 30.01
N VAL A 11 16.52 -29.51 29.43
CA VAL A 11 15.27 -28.99 28.87
C VAL A 11 14.92 -29.76 27.58
N SER A 12 14.60 -31.04 27.71
CA SER A 12 14.20 -31.92 26.60
C SER A 12 12.69 -32.02 26.38
N LEU A 13 11.90 -31.03 26.84
CA LEU A 13 10.45 -31.00 26.59
C LEU A 13 9.88 -29.64 26.13
N ARG A 14 10.71 -28.74 25.56
CA ARG A 14 10.14 -27.65 24.76
C ARG A 14 9.94 -28.12 23.32
N ARG A 15 8.89 -28.90 23.09
CA ARG A 15 8.32 -29.01 21.74
C ARG A 15 7.68 -27.67 21.43
N VAL A 16 8.45 -26.76 20.83
CA VAL A 16 7.85 -25.65 20.08
C VAL A 16 7.25 -26.30 18.85
N THR A 17 5.98 -26.67 18.96
CA THR A 17 5.18 -26.89 17.77
C THR A 17 5.06 -25.51 17.12
N ASN A 18 5.93 -25.21 16.16
CA ASN A 18 5.61 -24.17 15.20
C ASN A 18 4.30 -24.60 14.56
N ILE A 19 3.20 -23.97 14.96
CA ILE A 19 1.96 -24.02 14.19
C ILE A 19 2.26 -23.17 12.95
N ALA A 20 2.99 -23.77 12.01
CA ALA A 20 3.04 -23.28 10.65
C ALA A 20 1.69 -23.65 10.02
N THR A 21 0.72 -22.79 10.27
CA THR A 21 -0.31 -22.47 9.29
C THR A 21 -0.34 -20.96 9.28
N GLY A 22 -0.04 -20.36 8.12
CA GLY A 22 0.07 -18.91 7.97
C GLY A 22 -1.08 -18.19 8.65
N ASP A 23 -0.82 -16.96 9.09
CA ASP A 23 -1.82 -16.02 9.61
C ASP A 23 -2.96 -15.92 8.56
N GLN A 24 -3.94 -16.82 8.62
CA GLN A 24 -5.05 -16.88 7.67
C GLN A 24 -5.99 -15.73 8.03
N ARG A 25 -5.67 -14.56 7.49
CA ARG A 25 -6.51 -13.37 7.58
C ARG A 25 -7.60 -13.49 6.54
N TYR A 26 -8.84 -13.66 6.99
CA TYR A 26 -10.00 -13.49 6.14
C TYR A 26 -10.41 -12.02 6.19
N ALA A 27 -10.31 -11.32 5.08
CA ALA A 27 -10.90 -9.99 4.97
C ALA A 27 -12.43 -10.13 4.95
N GLY A 28 -13.12 -9.32 5.75
CA GLY A 28 -14.54 -9.07 5.50
C GLY A 28 -14.67 -8.33 4.17
N ILE A 29 -15.52 -8.80 3.25
CA ILE A 29 -15.72 -8.16 1.95
C ILE A 29 -17.21 -7.94 1.74
N ILE A 30 -17.60 -6.70 1.50
CA ILE A 30 -18.89 -6.30 0.95
C ILE A 30 -18.60 -5.69 -0.41
N GLN A 31 -19.03 -6.34 -1.49
CA GLN A 31 -18.81 -5.86 -2.86
C GLN A 31 -20.13 -5.87 -3.62
N ALA A 32 -20.52 -4.71 -4.15
CA ALA A 32 -21.66 -4.56 -5.03
C ALA A 32 -21.21 -4.01 -6.40
N GLY A 33 -21.74 -4.58 -7.49
CA GLY A 33 -21.59 -3.96 -8.82
C GLY A 33 -22.47 -2.71 -9.00
N GLY A 34 -23.49 -2.55 -8.14
CA GLY A 34 -24.37 -1.38 -8.04
C GLY A 34 -24.14 -0.63 -6.73
N ALA A 35 -25.16 0.04 -6.21
CA ALA A 35 -25.04 0.74 -4.92
C ALA A 35 -25.01 -0.28 -3.77
N ALA A 36 -24.21 -0.02 -2.73
CA ALA A 36 -24.27 -0.74 -1.46
C ALA A 36 -24.76 0.19 -0.36
N THR A 37 -25.76 -0.26 0.40
CA THR A 37 -26.32 0.47 1.54
C THR A 37 -26.17 -0.38 2.78
N VAL A 38 -25.57 0.18 3.84
CA VAL A 38 -25.40 -0.46 5.13
C VAL A 38 -25.98 0.46 6.20
N ILE A 39 -27.03 -0.02 6.89
CA ILE A 39 -27.71 0.75 7.93
C ILE A 39 -27.68 -0.08 9.21
N THR A 40 -27.18 0.49 10.29
CA THR A 40 -27.12 -0.16 11.61
C THR A 40 -27.71 0.73 12.69
N GLN A 41 -28.31 0.12 13.72
CA GLN A 41 -28.80 0.86 14.89
C GLN A 41 -27.66 1.30 15.83
N ASN A 42 -26.57 0.54 15.82
CA ASN A 42 -25.38 0.78 16.65
C ASN A 42 -24.23 1.20 15.74
N ASN A 43 -23.10 0.48 15.81
CA ASN A 43 -21.87 0.83 15.11
C ASN A 43 -21.79 0.23 13.70
N ILE A 44 -20.92 0.81 12.88
CA ILE A 44 -20.34 0.17 11.69
C ILE A 44 -18.83 0.07 11.94
N ASP A 45 -18.29 -1.15 12.00
CA ASP A 45 -16.87 -1.40 12.25
C ASP A 45 -16.23 -2.09 11.04
N ASN A 46 -15.57 -1.32 10.17
CA ASN A 46 -14.79 -1.83 9.05
C ASN A 46 -13.36 -2.12 9.50
N THR A 47 -13.16 -3.27 10.15
CA THR A 47 -11.91 -3.63 10.85
C THR A 47 -11.49 -5.08 10.55
N VAL A 48 -10.25 -5.45 10.91
CA VAL A 48 -9.83 -6.86 10.96
C VAL A 48 -9.99 -7.40 12.38
N VAL A 49 -10.69 -8.52 12.52
CA VAL A 49 -10.77 -9.27 13.78
C VAL A 49 -9.63 -10.27 13.84
N ARG A 50 -8.78 -10.20 14.88
CA ARG A 50 -7.67 -11.14 15.10
C ARG A 50 -8.01 -12.09 16.26
N PRO A 51 -7.93 -13.43 16.10
CA PRO A 51 -8.09 -14.36 17.21
C PRO A 51 -7.04 -14.06 18.29
N GLY A 52 -7.47 -13.84 19.53
CA GLY A 52 -6.58 -13.59 20.68
C GLY A 52 -6.34 -12.12 21.04
N TYR A 53 -6.95 -11.16 20.33
CA TYR A 53 -6.91 -9.75 20.72
C TYR A 53 -8.33 -9.22 20.91
N THR A 54 -8.79 -9.12 22.16
CA THR A 54 -9.82 -8.14 22.51
C THR A 54 -9.25 -6.76 22.22
N TYR A 55 -9.84 -6.06 21.25
CA TYR A 55 -9.61 -4.64 21.06
C TYR A 55 -10.13 -3.92 22.31
N VAL A 56 -9.27 -3.75 23.31
CA VAL A 56 -9.46 -2.72 24.33
C VAL A 56 -9.21 -1.41 23.61
N GLY A 57 -10.31 -0.73 23.27
CA GLY A 57 -10.27 0.62 22.73
C GLY A 57 -9.33 1.48 23.56
N ALA A 58 -8.60 2.37 22.89
CA ALA A 58 -7.58 3.25 23.48
C ALA A 58 -8.00 3.69 24.89
N GLY A 59 -7.44 3.02 25.89
CA GLY A 59 -7.75 3.29 27.29
C GLY A 59 -7.33 4.72 27.61
N ALA A 60 -8.14 5.40 28.41
CA ALA A 60 -7.82 6.73 28.90
C ALA A 60 -6.40 6.77 29.47
N LYS A 61 -5.71 7.90 29.24
CA LYS A 61 -4.37 8.18 29.79
C LYS A 61 -4.32 7.76 31.27
N THR A 62 -3.55 6.72 31.59
CA THR A 62 -3.18 6.46 32.98
C THR A 62 -2.02 7.40 33.32
N GLY A 63 -2.31 8.48 34.05
CA GLY A 63 -1.29 9.34 34.63
C GLY A 63 -0.40 8.56 35.59
N THR A 64 0.90 8.82 35.58
CA THR A 64 1.90 8.16 36.43
C THR A 64 2.00 8.77 37.84
N ASP A 65 0.89 9.25 38.40
CA ASP A 65 0.88 9.78 39.77
C ASP A 65 0.50 8.71 40.80
N ALA A 66 0.27 7.46 40.38
CA ALA A 66 -0.06 6.35 41.26
C ALA A 66 1.21 5.56 41.66
N THR A 67 1.75 5.87 42.84
CA THR A 67 2.72 5.03 43.55
C THR A 67 2.04 3.74 44.02
N GLY A 68 2.23 2.65 43.26
CA GLY A 68 1.88 1.30 43.71
C GLY A 68 1.25 0.42 42.63
N ALA A 69 2.03 -0.02 41.65
CA ALA A 69 1.58 -1.01 40.66
C ALA A 69 2.55 -2.20 40.60
N SER A 70 2.57 -3.00 41.67
CA SER A 70 3.00 -4.40 41.62
C SER A 70 1.74 -5.25 41.48
N GLY A 71 1.33 -5.60 40.25
CA GLY A 71 0.20 -6.51 40.09
C GLY A 71 -0.47 -6.65 38.71
N ALA A 72 -0.12 -5.86 37.68
CA ALA A 72 -0.77 -5.98 36.37
C ALA A 72 0.13 -6.72 35.36
N THR A 73 -0.24 -7.94 35.02
CA THR A 73 0.36 -8.76 33.96
C THR A 73 0.05 -8.15 32.58
N GLY A 74 0.89 -7.23 32.12
CA GLY A 74 0.87 -6.70 30.76
C GLY A 74 2.06 -7.24 29.96
N TYR A 75 1.82 -8.09 28.97
CA TYR A 75 2.85 -8.59 28.08
C TYR A 75 3.40 -7.45 27.19
N SER A 76 4.72 -7.27 27.20
CA SER A 76 5.46 -6.40 26.30
C SER A 76 5.41 -6.98 24.88
N THR A 77 4.84 -6.24 23.92
CA THR A 77 4.96 -6.59 22.50
C THR A 77 6.39 -6.33 22.04
N ARG A 78 7.08 -7.37 21.58
CA ARG A 78 8.39 -7.26 20.94
C ARG A 78 8.25 -6.50 19.61
N ILE A 79 8.63 -5.23 19.61
CA ILE A 79 8.82 -4.45 18.38
C ILE A 79 10.12 -4.94 17.74
N THR A 80 10.04 -5.47 16.53
CA THR A 80 11.24 -5.75 15.74
C THR A 80 11.57 -4.46 14.98
N LEU A 81 12.56 -3.73 15.48
CA LEU A 81 13.08 -2.52 14.86
C LEU A 81 14.00 -2.93 13.70
N ASN A 82 13.62 -2.65 12.46
CA ASN A 82 14.61 -2.57 11.39
C ASN A 82 15.21 -1.15 11.44
N GLN A 83 16.40 -1.05 12.03
CA GLN A 83 17.19 0.18 12.05
C GLN A 83 17.81 0.42 10.67
N GLN A 84 17.39 1.54 10.06
CA GLN A 84 18.02 2.43 9.07
C GLN A 84 18.92 1.85 7.96
N LEU A 85 18.66 2.26 6.70
CA LEU A 85 19.65 2.74 5.72
C LEU A 85 18.89 3.38 4.51
N PRO A 86 19.31 4.53 3.95
CA PRO A 86 19.22 4.75 2.51
C PRO A 86 20.43 4.06 1.82
N PRO A 87 20.43 3.71 0.52
CA PRO A 87 19.39 3.69 -0.51
C PRO A 87 19.02 2.26 -0.92
N ASP A 88 17.77 2.00 -1.33
CA ASP A 88 17.55 1.05 -2.42
C ASP A 88 16.22 1.31 -3.14
N LEU A 89 16.18 2.40 -3.90
CA LEU A 89 15.09 2.64 -4.84
C LEU A 89 15.16 1.68 -6.04
N ALA A 90 16.33 1.09 -6.34
CA ALA A 90 16.49 0.07 -7.38
C ALA A 90 15.81 -1.25 -6.99
N GLN A 91 15.64 -1.53 -5.70
CA GLN A 91 14.84 -2.64 -5.19
C GLN A 91 13.32 -2.41 -5.25
N GLN A 92 12.84 -1.18 -5.47
CA GLN A 92 11.41 -0.85 -5.57
C GLN A 92 10.87 -0.96 -7.00
N GLN A 93 11.75 -0.83 -8.00
CA GLN A 93 11.48 -1.20 -9.38
C GLN A 93 11.80 -2.68 -9.56
N ILE A 94 10.80 -3.48 -9.93
CA ILE A 94 11.01 -4.90 -10.24
C ILE A 94 10.83 -5.05 -11.73
N ASN A 95 11.96 -4.94 -12.45
CA ASN A 95 11.99 -5.25 -13.86
C ASN A 95 11.86 -6.77 -14.03
N PRO A 96 10.75 -7.28 -14.56
CA PRO A 96 10.53 -8.70 -14.63
C PRO A 96 11.49 -9.43 -15.58
N LEU A 97 12.13 -8.72 -16.53
CA LEU A 97 13.15 -9.27 -17.40
C LEU A 97 14.45 -9.64 -16.66
N SER A 98 14.66 -9.07 -15.48
CA SER A 98 15.87 -9.27 -14.66
C SER A 98 15.74 -10.40 -13.63
N LEU A 99 14.55 -11.02 -13.53
CA LEU A 99 14.27 -12.05 -12.54
C LEU A 99 14.98 -13.38 -12.90
N PRO A 100 15.48 -14.16 -11.92
CA PRO A 100 16.18 -15.44 -12.16
C PRO A 100 15.37 -16.55 -12.85
N GLY A 101 14.08 -16.32 -13.14
CA GLY A 101 13.19 -17.23 -13.87
C GLY A 101 12.71 -16.72 -15.22
N PHE A 102 13.14 -15.53 -15.66
CA PHE A 102 12.81 -15.02 -16.98
C PHE A 102 13.64 -15.72 -18.04
N THR A 103 13.00 -16.56 -18.86
CA THR A 103 13.59 -17.11 -20.08
C THR A 103 12.66 -16.85 -21.24
N LEU A 104 13.24 -16.48 -22.38
CA LEU A 104 12.47 -16.43 -23.62
C LEU A 104 12.04 -17.85 -23.99
N PRO A 105 10.80 -18.04 -24.48
CA PRO A 105 10.36 -19.36 -24.90
C PRO A 105 11.28 -19.89 -26.00
N SER A 106 11.80 -21.10 -25.81
CA SER A 106 12.57 -21.83 -26.81
C SER A 106 11.88 -23.18 -27.09
N GLY A 107 11.43 -23.37 -28.34
CA GLY A 107 10.82 -24.61 -28.81
C GLY A 107 9.31 -24.55 -29.08
N GLN A 108 8.85 -25.36 -30.04
CA GLN A 108 7.49 -25.33 -30.61
C GLN A 108 6.37 -25.94 -29.74
N GLY A 109 6.65 -26.38 -28.51
CA GLY A 109 5.70 -27.11 -27.65
C GLY A 109 5.28 -26.40 -26.36
N GLY A 110 5.77 -25.19 -26.11
CA GLY A 110 5.51 -24.45 -24.88
C GLY A 110 4.12 -23.78 -24.82
N LEU A 111 3.70 -23.42 -23.59
CA LEU A 111 2.54 -22.55 -23.35
C LEU A 111 2.72 -21.15 -23.98
N PHE A 112 3.96 -20.71 -24.14
CA PHE A 112 4.33 -19.44 -24.75
C PHE A 112 5.26 -19.67 -25.93
N ARG A 113 5.23 -18.79 -26.93
CA ARG A 113 6.08 -18.83 -28.13
C ARG A 113 6.51 -17.42 -28.55
N LEU A 114 7.60 -17.31 -29.31
CA LEU A 114 8.03 -16.06 -29.91
C LEU A 114 7.17 -15.75 -31.15
N SER A 115 6.72 -14.50 -31.26
CA SER A 115 5.97 -14.00 -32.41
C SER A 115 6.80 -14.14 -33.70
N GLY A 116 6.30 -14.88 -34.70
CA GLY A 116 6.98 -15.03 -36.00
C GLY A 116 7.67 -16.38 -36.24
N GLU A 117 7.71 -17.29 -35.25
CA GLU A 117 8.05 -18.69 -35.50
C GLU A 117 6.84 -19.41 -36.11
N SER A 118 6.87 -19.68 -37.42
CA SER A 118 5.85 -20.49 -38.10
C SER A 118 5.78 -21.90 -37.49
N ALA A 119 4.56 -22.41 -37.31
CA ALA A 119 4.29 -23.81 -36.94
C ALA A 119 4.65 -24.76 -38.10
N SER A 120 5.93 -24.91 -38.38
CA SER A 120 6.43 -25.95 -39.28
C SER A 120 6.64 -27.21 -38.46
N ALA A 121 5.67 -28.15 -38.56
CA ALA A 121 5.65 -29.56 -38.13
C ALA A 121 6.36 -29.95 -36.81
N PRO A 122 5.72 -30.71 -35.90
CA PRO A 122 6.34 -31.08 -34.62
C PRO A 122 7.64 -31.86 -34.84
N ALA A 123 8.75 -31.29 -34.36
CA ALA A 123 10.02 -32.00 -34.28
C ALA A 123 9.88 -33.25 -33.39
N SER A 124 10.37 -34.39 -33.89
CA SER A 124 10.26 -35.73 -33.29
C SER A 124 11.14 -35.97 -32.06
N THR A 125 11.53 -34.93 -31.34
CA THR A 125 12.35 -35.05 -30.12
C THR A 125 11.57 -34.48 -28.94
N GLY A 126 11.05 -35.39 -28.11
CA GLY A 126 10.42 -35.05 -26.84
C GLY A 126 11.39 -34.27 -25.92
N PRO A 127 10.85 -33.48 -24.96
CA PRO A 127 11.65 -32.54 -24.17
C PRO A 127 12.75 -33.25 -23.36
N GLN A 128 13.99 -32.80 -23.55
CA GLN A 128 15.13 -33.15 -22.72
C GLN A 128 15.07 -32.34 -21.41
N GLY A 129 14.65 -32.98 -20.33
CA GLY A 129 15.02 -32.63 -18.95
C GLY A 129 14.29 -31.45 -18.28
N TRP A 130 13.73 -31.71 -17.09
CA TRP A 130 13.38 -30.70 -16.09
C TRP A 130 14.20 -30.99 -14.83
N THR A 131 14.90 -30.00 -14.29
CA THR A 131 15.54 -30.11 -12.98
C THR A 131 14.71 -29.38 -11.93
N LEU A 132 14.18 -30.14 -10.96
CA LEU A 132 13.69 -29.63 -9.68
C LEU A 132 14.41 -30.42 -8.59
N SER A 133 15.28 -29.74 -7.84
CA SER A 133 15.93 -30.19 -6.60
C SER A 133 16.24 -31.69 -6.45
N GLY A 134 17.50 -32.06 -6.68
CA GLY A 134 18.14 -33.22 -6.03
C GLY A 134 17.81 -34.62 -6.56
N GLY A 135 18.44 -35.01 -7.67
CA GLY A 135 18.54 -36.41 -8.12
C GLY A 135 18.75 -36.54 -9.63
N TYR A 136 19.88 -37.09 -10.06
CA TYR A 136 20.20 -37.33 -11.47
C TYR A 136 19.85 -38.78 -11.86
N VAL A 137 19.15 -38.96 -12.98
CA VAL A 137 19.10 -40.24 -13.70
C VAL A 137 19.57 -40.00 -15.12
N ASP A 138 20.73 -40.56 -15.44
CA ASP A 138 21.35 -40.48 -16.75
C ASP A 138 20.88 -41.67 -17.61
N ARG A 139 20.52 -41.44 -18.88
CA ARG A 139 20.35 -42.52 -19.86
C ARG A 139 21.27 -42.23 -21.04
N ALA A 140 22.40 -42.93 -21.06
CA ALA A 140 23.39 -42.85 -22.12
C ALA A 140 22.79 -43.18 -23.51
N PRO A 141 23.24 -42.51 -24.59
CA PRO A 141 22.77 -42.77 -25.94
C PRO A 141 23.42 -44.01 -26.55
N ALA A 142 22.63 -44.87 -27.19
CA ALA A 142 23.14 -45.90 -28.09
C ALA A 142 23.27 -45.33 -29.51
N SER A 143 24.46 -45.45 -30.09
CA SER A 143 24.81 -45.04 -31.45
C SER A 143 24.38 -46.09 -32.48
N GLY A 144 23.60 -45.68 -33.49
CA GLY A 144 23.28 -46.46 -34.68
C GLY A 144 22.94 -45.55 -35.88
N PRO A 145 23.30 -45.94 -37.12
CA PRO A 145 23.29 -45.03 -38.27
C PRO A 145 21.89 -44.75 -38.84
N ILE A 146 21.74 -43.55 -39.39
CA ILE A 146 20.49 -42.99 -39.95
C ILE A 146 20.40 -43.37 -41.44
N VAL A 147 19.23 -43.83 -41.89
CA VAL A 147 18.85 -43.91 -43.31
C VAL A 147 17.52 -43.18 -43.51
N PRO A 148 17.39 -42.22 -44.45
CA PRO A 148 16.16 -41.46 -44.64
C PRO A 148 15.20 -42.17 -45.61
N GLY A 149 13.95 -42.33 -45.18
CA GLY A 149 12.83 -42.70 -46.06
C GLY A 149 12.04 -43.89 -45.54
N SER A 150 10.82 -43.61 -45.06
CA SER A 150 9.74 -44.53 -44.72
C SER A 150 9.99 -45.59 -43.63
N GLY A 151 9.23 -45.47 -42.54
CA GLY A 151 8.93 -46.59 -41.63
C GLY A 151 7.93 -46.13 -40.56
N THR A 152 6.67 -46.55 -40.58
CA THR A 152 6.16 -47.79 -39.95
C THR A 152 6.75 -48.03 -38.56
N SER A 153 5.93 -47.82 -37.54
CA SER A 153 6.17 -48.31 -36.19
C SER A 153 6.20 -49.84 -36.20
N ALA A 154 7.20 -50.42 -35.55
CA ALA A 154 7.25 -51.83 -35.22
C ALA A 154 6.21 -52.14 -34.13
N ASP A 155 4.94 -52.30 -34.53
CA ASP A 155 3.95 -53.19 -33.86
C ASP A 155 2.53 -53.18 -34.48
N GLY A 156 2.35 -52.80 -35.75
CA GLY A 156 1.16 -53.21 -36.51
C GLY A 156 -0.23 -52.79 -35.96
N VAL A 157 -0.32 -51.80 -35.08
CA VAL A 157 -1.62 -51.25 -34.65
C VAL A 157 -1.96 -50.00 -35.47
N VAL A 158 -3.01 -50.09 -36.27
CA VAL A 158 -3.64 -48.93 -36.91
C VAL A 158 -4.40 -48.17 -35.83
N ILE A 159 -3.83 -47.09 -35.31
CA ILE A 159 -4.60 -46.13 -34.51
C ILE A 159 -5.20 -45.15 -35.52
N ASN A 160 -6.51 -45.24 -35.74
CA ASN A 160 -7.27 -44.23 -36.49
C ASN A 160 -7.00 -42.87 -35.84
N ARG A 161 -6.19 -42.03 -36.50
CA ARG A 161 -6.14 -40.61 -36.18
C ARG A 161 -7.49 -40.04 -36.58
N VAL A 162 -8.25 -39.57 -35.59
CA VAL A 162 -9.48 -38.83 -35.82
C VAL A 162 -9.09 -37.52 -36.51
N GLN A 163 -9.24 -37.52 -37.83
CA GLN A 163 -9.10 -36.34 -38.67
C GLN A 163 -10.38 -35.53 -38.49
N GLY A 164 -10.31 -34.48 -37.70
CA GLY A 164 -11.46 -33.65 -37.36
C GLY A 164 -11.31 -32.91 -36.04
N LEU A 165 -10.26 -32.09 -35.91
CA LEU A 165 -10.37 -30.89 -35.09
C LEU A 165 -10.51 -29.72 -36.06
N PRO A 166 -11.50 -28.82 -35.87
CA PRO A 166 -11.54 -27.58 -36.65
C PRO A 166 -10.22 -26.85 -36.44
N ASP A 167 -9.59 -26.42 -37.53
CA ASP A 167 -8.51 -25.43 -37.49
C ASP A 167 -9.08 -24.23 -36.74
N SER A 168 -8.65 -24.08 -35.49
CA SER A 168 -8.91 -22.87 -34.75
C SER A 168 -8.11 -21.77 -35.46
N GLN A 169 -8.76 -21.05 -36.38
CA GLN A 169 -8.21 -19.90 -37.11
C GLN A 169 -7.99 -18.72 -36.16
N PHE A 170 -7.19 -18.93 -35.12
CA PHE A 170 -6.64 -17.85 -34.31
C PHE A 170 -5.36 -17.42 -34.99
N ALA A 171 -5.47 -16.33 -35.75
CA ALA A 171 -4.33 -15.67 -36.35
C ALA A 171 -3.41 -15.16 -35.23
N SER A 172 -2.21 -15.73 -35.14
CA SER A 172 -1.08 -15.08 -34.47
C SER A 172 -0.98 -13.65 -35.00
N ASN A 173 -0.80 -12.67 -34.11
CA ASN A 173 -0.68 -11.27 -34.52
C ASN A 173 0.75 -10.80 -34.24
N PRO A 174 1.74 -11.32 -34.99
CA PRO A 174 3.15 -11.17 -34.65
C PRO A 174 3.68 -9.73 -34.72
N GLN A 175 2.84 -8.81 -35.20
CA GLN A 175 3.10 -7.38 -35.24
C GLN A 175 2.87 -6.71 -33.87
N LYS A 176 2.00 -7.24 -33.00
CA LYS A 176 1.57 -6.58 -31.75
C LYS A 176 2.34 -7.04 -30.51
N TYR A 177 2.66 -8.33 -30.42
CA TYR A 177 3.31 -8.93 -29.25
C TYR A 177 4.62 -9.61 -29.66
N LEU A 178 5.62 -9.61 -28.78
CA LEU A 178 6.85 -10.39 -28.94
C LEU A 178 6.66 -11.83 -28.49
N ILE A 179 5.87 -12.03 -27.42
CA ILE A 179 5.57 -13.35 -26.86
C ILE A 179 4.06 -13.55 -26.84
N GLU A 180 3.61 -14.65 -27.43
CA GLU A 180 2.18 -14.98 -27.51
C GLU A 180 1.90 -16.30 -26.79
N THR A 181 0.74 -16.39 -26.16
CA THR A 181 0.24 -17.63 -25.57
C THR A 181 -0.25 -18.56 -26.67
N ASN A 182 0.07 -19.85 -26.56
CA ASN A 182 -0.29 -20.84 -27.56
C ASN A 182 -1.82 -21.06 -27.59
N PRO A 183 -2.53 -20.69 -28.68
CA PRO A 183 -3.99 -20.82 -28.77
C PRO A 183 -4.47 -22.28 -28.78
N ALA A 184 -3.60 -23.25 -29.07
CA ALA A 184 -3.93 -24.67 -28.99
C ALA A 184 -3.92 -25.21 -27.55
N LEU A 185 -3.37 -24.45 -26.59
CA LEU A 185 -3.19 -24.86 -25.19
C LEU A 185 -4.02 -24.03 -24.20
N THR A 186 -4.70 -22.97 -24.65
CA THR A 186 -5.58 -22.15 -23.81
C THR A 186 -6.74 -21.57 -24.62
N ASN A 187 -7.88 -21.30 -23.96
CA ASN A 187 -8.96 -20.55 -24.57
C ASN A 187 -8.70 -19.05 -24.29
N LEU A 188 -8.32 -18.29 -25.32
CA LEU A 188 -8.06 -16.84 -25.22
C LEU A 188 -9.35 -16.02 -25.09
N GLY A 189 -10.14 -16.28 -24.05
CA GLY A 189 -11.07 -15.26 -23.55
C GLY A 189 -10.30 -13.97 -23.29
N GLN A 190 -10.96 -12.80 -23.42
CA GLN A 190 -10.33 -11.47 -23.34
C GLN A 190 -9.59 -11.26 -22.01
N PHE A 191 -8.36 -11.74 -21.91
CA PHE A 191 -7.52 -11.54 -20.73
C PHE A 191 -7.16 -10.07 -20.66
N LEU A 192 -7.39 -9.47 -19.50
CA LEU A 192 -7.00 -8.09 -19.25
C LEU A 192 -5.49 -7.91 -19.50
N SER A 193 -5.14 -7.02 -20.41
CA SER A 193 -3.76 -6.77 -20.82
C SER A 193 -3.39 -5.31 -20.55
N SER A 194 -2.12 -4.93 -20.73
CA SER A 194 -1.73 -3.51 -20.69
C SER A 194 -2.40 -2.64 -21.78
N ASP A 195 -3.20 -3.19 -22.71
CA ASP A 195 -4.13 -2.44 -23.56
C ASP A 195 -5.11 -1.60 -22.73
N TYR A 196 -5.52 -2.13 -21.56
CA TYR A 196 -6.37 -1.40 -20.63
C TYR A 196 -5.70 -0.11 -20.16
N LEU A 197 -4.43 -0.20 -19.73
CA LEU A 197 -3.65 0.96 -19.31
C LEU A 197 -3.45 1.92 -20.49
N LEU A 198 -2.95 1.44 -21.63
CA LEU A 198 -2.62 2.29 -22.79
C LEU A 198 -3.83 3.04 -23.34
N SER A 199 -4.98 2.36 -23.50
CA SER A 199 -6.22 2.98 -23.98
C SER A 199 -6.72 4.07 -23.03
N LYS A 200 -6.65 3.85 -21.72
CA LYS A 200 -6.99 4.86 -20.70
C LYS A 200 -6.02 6.03 -20.65
N LEU A 201 -4.77 5.81 -21.09
CA LEU A 201 -3.75 6.84 -21.19
C LEU A 201 -3.79 7.62 -22.52
N GLY A 202 -4.73 7.29 -23.42
CA GLY A 202 -4.90 7.93 -24.72
C GLY A 202 -3.93 7.45 -25.80
N TYR A 203 -3.27 6.31 -25.57
CA TYR A 203 -2.42 5.65 -26.57
C TYR A 203 -3.25 4.67 -27.38
N ASP A 204 -3.12 4.74 -28.71
CA ASP A 204 -3.70 3.74 -29.61
C ASP A 204 -2.83 2.48 -29.58
N PRO A 205 -3.32 1.35 -29.04
CA PRO A 205 -2.54 0.12 -28.92
C PRO A 205 -2.22 -0.53 -30.26
N ASP A 206 -2.90 -0.17 -31.35
CA ASP A 206 -2.63 -0.69 -32.70
C ASP A 206 -1.59 0.15 -33.46
N GLN A 207 -1.30 1.36 -32.97
CA GLN A 207 -0.20 2.23 -33.45
C GLN A 207 0.99 2.27 -32.47
N ALA A 208 0.85 1.64 -31.30
CA ALA A 208 1.86 1.63 -30.26
C ALA A 208 3.07 0.76 -30.63
N GLN A 209 4.19 1.00 -29.94
CA GLN A 209 5.35 0.12 -29.98
C GLN A 209 4.97 -1.32 -29.62
N LYS A 210 5.66 -2.28 -30.23
CA LYS A 210 5.49 -3.71 -29.99
C LYS A 210 5.59 -4.02 -28.48
N ARG A 211 4.75 -4.91 -27.96
CA ARG A 211 4.73 -5.24 -26.52
C ARG A 211 5.47 -6.53 -26.22
N LEU A 212 5.91 -6.68 -24.98
CA LEU A 212 6.62 -7.88 -24.54
C LEU A 212 5.77 -9.14 -24.69
N GLY A 213 4.49 -9.10 -24.34
CA GLY A 213 3.62 -10.24 -24.55
C GLY A 213 2.13 -9.92 -24.50
N ASP A 214 1.32 -10.95 -24.73
CA ASP A 214 -0.13 -10.86 -24.62
C ASP A 214 -0.61 -10.74 -23.15
N GLY A 215 -1.90 -10.49 -22.95
CA GLY A 215 -2.44 -10.25 -21.60
C GLY A 215 -2.22 -11.40 -20.61
N PHE A 216 -2.23 -12.64 -21.09
CA PHE A 216 -1.97 -13.80 -20.23
C PHE A 216 -0.49 -13.90 -19.84
N TYR A 217 0.43 -13.66 -20.78
CA TYR A 217 1.85 -13.61 -20.50
C TYR A 217 2.20 -12.48 -19.52
N GLU A 218 1.68 -11.27 -19.73
CA GLU A 218 1.93 -10.10 -18.89
C GLU A 218 1.41 -10.27 -17.45
N GLN A 219 0.21 -10.84 -17.27
CA GLN A 219 -0.32 -11.14 -15.94
C GLN A 219 0.60 -12.10 -15.18
N ARG A 220 1.09 -13.16 -15.84
CA ARG A 220 2.02 -14.11 -15.24
C ARG A 220 3.38 -13.49 -14.95
N LEU A 221 3.82 -12.57 -15.79
CA LEU A 221 5.08 -11.85 -15.62
C LEU A 221 5.05 -10.96 -14.37
N ILE A 222 3.97 -10.18 -14.20
CA ILE A 222 3.77 -9.36 -13.01
C ILE A 222 3.55 -10.22 -11.76
N GLN A 223 2.83 -11.33 -11.86
CA GLN A 223 2.70 -12.29 -10.76
C GLN A 223 4.07 -12.77 -10.26
N GLN A 224 4.99 -13.10 -11.17
CA GLN A 224 6.35 -13.50 -10.80
C GLN A 224 7.13 -12.36 -10.16
N ALA A 225 6.99 -11.13 -10.65
CA ALA A 225 7.59 -9.94 -10.04
C ALA A 225 7.09 -9.71 -8.61
N ILE A 226 5.79 -9.90 -8.36
CA ILE A 226 5.18 -9.81 -7.03
C ILE A 226 5.74 -10.92 -6.12
N ILE A 227 5.76 -12.17 -6.58
CA ILE A 227 6.26 -13.32 -5.80
C ILE A 227 7.73 -13.13 -5.43
N ALA A 228 8.56 -12.76 -6.40
CA ALA A 228 10.00 -12.58 -6.19
C ALA A 228 10.30 -11.51 -5.14
N ARG A 229 9.41 -10.52 -4.98
CA ARG A 229 9.62 -9.38 -4.10
C ARG A 229 8.92 -9.50 -2.75
N THR A 230 7.70 -10.02 -2.73
CA THR A 230 6.86 -10.11 -1.52
C THR A 230 6.92 -11.50 -0.88
N GLY A 231 7.41 -12.52 -1.59
CA GLY A 231 7.29 -13.92 -1.19
C GLY A 231 5.85 -14.46 -1.26
N GLN A 232 4.90 -13.65 -1.75
CA GLN A 232 3.48 -13.96 -1.81
C GLN A 232 2.98 -13.88 -3.25
N ARG A 233 1.95 -14.67 -3.58
CA ARG A 233 1.35 -14.69 -4.92
C ARG A 233 0.52 -13.45 -5.22
N PHE A 234 0.02 -12.80 -4.18
CA PHE A 234 -0.81 -11.61 -4.28
C PHE A 234 -0.40 -10.59 -3.22
N ILE A 235 -0.51 -9.31 -3.55
CA ILE A 235 -0.62 -8.19 -2.60
C ILE A 235 -1.90 -8.38 -1.77
N ASP A 236 -1.77 -8.20 -0.45
CA ASP A 236 -2.81 -8.48 0.55
C ASP A 236 -4.20 -7.95 0.14
N GLY A 237 -5.22 -8.83 0.19
CA GLY A 237 -6.62 -8.49 -0.10
C GLY A 237 -7.09 -8.79 -1.54
N ILE A 238 -6.20 -9.17 -2.45
CA ILE A 238 -6.54 -9.53 -3.83
C ILE A 238 -6.34 -11.03 -4.04
N THR A 239 -7.31 -11.72 -4.63
CA THR A 239 -7.32 -13.20 -4.77
C THR A 239 -7.28 -13.69 -6.23
N SER A 240 -7.19 -12.78 -7.20
CA SER A 240 -7.17 -13.10 -8.64
C SER A 240 -6.07 -12.33 -9.36
N ASP A 241 -5.37 -13.00 -10.28
CA ASP A 241 -4.30 -12.42 -11.10
C ASP A 241 -4.81 -11.26 -11.97
N THR A 242 -6.04 -11.38 -12.51
CA THR A 242 -6.67 -10.33 -13.30
C THR A 242 -7.04 -9.11 -12.46
N ALA A 243 -7.60 -9.32 -11.26
CA ALA A 243 -7.96 -8.23 -10.34
C ALA A 243 -6.71 -7.50 -9.83
N MET A 244 -5.62 -8.25 -9.59
CA MET A 244 -4.33 -7.69 -9.22
C MET A 244 -3.78 -6.78 -10.30
N PHE A 245 -3.72 -7.30 -11.53
CA PHE A 245 -3.16 -6.58 -12.65
C PHE A 245 -3.99 -5.33 -12.95
N GLN A 246 -5.32 -5.42 -12.90
CA GLN A 246 -6.21 -4.26 -13.01
C GLN A 246 -5.95 -3.21 -11.93
N TYR A 247 -5.87 -3.65 -10.67
CA TYR A 247 -5.62 -2.77 -9.53
C TYR A 247 -4.32 -1.96 -9.71
N LEU A 248 -3.23 -2.63 -10.10
CA LEU A 248 -1.95 -1.98 -10.34
C LEU A 248 -1.99 -0.99 -11.53
N MET A 249 -2.79 -1.28 -12.56
CA MET A 249 -2.99 -0.38 -13.71
C MET A 249 -3.90 0.80 -13.36
N ASP A 250 -4.93 0.61 -12.55
CA ASP A 250 -5.81 1.69 -12.08
C ASP A 250 -5.04 2.69 -11.22
N ASN A 251 -4.19 2.18 -10.33
CA ASN A 251 -3.30 3.01 -9.52
C ASN A 251 -2.28 3.77 -10.40
N ALA A 252 -1.79 3.15 -11.47
CA ALA A 252 -0.91 3.78 -12.44
C ALA A 252 -1.61 4.95 -13.17
N ILE A 253 -2.86 4.77 -13.59
CA ILE A 253 -3.67 5.81 -14.25
C ILE A 253 -3.88 6.99 -13.30
N GLY A 254 -4.21 6.72 -12.03
CA GLY A 254 -4.35 7.76 -11.00
C GLY A 254 -3.04 8.50 -10.70
N SER A 255 -1.92 7.81 -10.76
CA SER A 255 -0.59 8.38 -10.45
C SER A 255 0.02 9.16 -11.62
N LYS A 256 -0.44 8.95 -12.87
CA LYS A 256 0.14 9.58 -14.07
C LYS A 256 0.22 11.10 -13.98
N GLN A 257 -0.90 11.75 -13.65
CA GLN A 257 -0.97 13.22 -13.62
C GLN A 257 -0.19 13.79 -12.42
N ALA A 258 -0.30 13.14 -11.26
CA ALA A 258 0.35 13.59 -10.04
C ALA A 258 1.88 13.51 -10.11
N LEU A 259 2.42 12.49 -10.79
CA LEU A 259 3.87 12.25 -10.87
C LEU A 259 4.46 12.57 -12.26
N ASN A 260 3.66 13.14 -13.16
CA ASN A 260 4.03 13.46 -14.55
C ASN A 260 4.67 12.26 -15.29
N LEU A 261 4.02 11.09 -15.20
CA LEU A 261 4.55 9.85 -15.75
C LEU A 261 4.37 9.79 -17.27
N SER A 262 5.40 9.30 -17.97
CA SER A 262 5.39 9.12 -19.44
C SER A 262 5.53 7.65 -19.80
N VAL A 263 4.70 7.18 -20.74
CA VAL A 263 4.77 5.80 -21.25
C VAL A 263 6.10 5.60 -21.98
N GLY A 264 6.75 4.46 -21.75
CA GLY A 264 8.05 4.13 -22.33
C GLY A 264 9.25 4.70 -21.56
N VAL A 265 9.01 5.45 -20.47
CA VAL A 265 10.04 6.03 -19.60
C VAL A 265 9.96 5.40 -18.21
N SER A 266 11.11 4.97 -17.68
CA SER A 266 11.25 4.48 -16.31
C SER A 266 11.05 5.60 -15.29
N LEU A 267 10.43 5.31 -14.14
CA LEU A 267 10.23 6.29 -13.08
C LEU A 267 11.58 6.69 -12.45
N THR A 268 11.72 7.98 -12.13
CA THR A 268 12.87 8.46 -11.35
C THR A 268 12.74 8.03 -9.89
N ALA A 269 13.84 8.11 -9.15
CA ALA A 269 13.85 7.81 -7.72
C ALA A 269 12.83 8.68 -6.94
N GLU A 270 12.72 9.95 -7.28
CA GLU A 270 11.77 10.88 -6.67
C GLU A 270 10.33 10.49 -6.98
N GLN A 271 10.05 10.07 -8.22
CA GLN A 271 8.72 9.60 -8.61
C GLN A 271 8.36 8.30 -7.88
N VAL A 272 9.29 7.36 -7.75
CA VAL A 272 9.07 6.11 -6.99
C VAL A 272 8.85 6.41 -5.50
N ALA A 273 9.63 7.32 -4.92
CA ALA A 273 9.46 7.72 -3.51
C ALA A 273 8.12 8.41 -3.25
N ALA A 274 7.57 9.11 -4.24
CA ALA A 274 6.28 9.79 -4.17
C ALA A 274 5.08 8.87 -4.48
N LEU A 275 5.29 7.60 -4.83
CA LEU A 275 4.21 6.64 -5.04
C LEU A 275 3.42 6.42 -3.74
N THR A 276 2.10 6.62 -3.82
CA THR A 276 1.15 6.35 -2.74
C THR A 276 0.54 4.95 -2.84
N HIS A 277 0.66 4.29 -3.99
CA HIS A 277 0.13 2.94 -4.24
C HIS A 277 1.10 2.16 -5.12
N ASP A 278 1.08 0.83 -5.05
CA ASP A 278 1.80 -0.02 -5.99
C ASP A 278 1.20 0.15 -7.40
N ILE A 279 2.06 0.27 -8.41
CA ILE A 279 1.63 0.46 -9.80
C ILE A 279 2.34 -0.51 -10.75
N VAL A 280 1.71 -0.75 -11.89
CA VAL A 280 2.39 -1.32 -13.07
C VAL A 280 2.51 -0.23 -14.12
N TRP A 281 3.73 -0.01 -14.61
CA TRP A 281 4.03 1.01 -15.61
C TRP A 281 4.66 0.41 -16.85
N MET A 282 4.43 1.01 -18.02
CA MET A 282 4.98 0.52 -19.30
C MET A 282 6.31 1.22 -19.61
N GLU A 283 7.38 0.44 -19.74
CA GLU A 283 8.73 0.92 -20.02
C GLU A 283 9.31 0.33 -21.31
N ASN A 284 10.23 1.07 -21.94
CA ASN A 284 10.96 0.56 -23.10
C ASN A 284 12.10 -0.37 -22.68
N ALA A 285 12.13 -1.58 -23.25
CA ALA A 285 13.26 -2.50 -23.12
C ALA A 285 13.62 -3.13 -24.46
N THR A 286 14.89 -3.49 -24.61
CA THR A 286 15.36 -4.26 -25.78
C THR A 286 15.39 -5.74 -25.41
N VAL A 287 14.52 -6.54 -26.03
CA VAL A 287 14.42 -8.00 -25.82
C VAL A 287 14.63 -8.71 -27.15
N ALA A 288 15.58 -9.64 -27.20
CA ALA A 288 15.95 -10.35 -28.43
C ALA A 288 16.25 -9.43 -29.64
N GLY A 289 16.84 -8.25 -29.39
CA GLY A 289 17.16 -7.26 -30.42
C GLY A 289 15.97 -6.42 -30.92
N GLN A 290 14.77 -6.58 -30.34
CA GLN A 290 13.59 -5.77 -30.64
C GLN A 290 13.29 -4.82 -29.48
N GLN A 291 12.95 -3.56 -29.79
CA GLN A 291 12.42 -2.63 -28.78
C GLN A 291 10.96 -2.96 -28.51
N VAL A 292 10.64 -3.20 -27.24
CA VAL A 292 9.30 -3.53 -26.80
C VAL A 292 8.91 -2.79 -25.52
N LEU A 293 7.61 -2.54 -25.36
CA LEU A 293 7.03 -2.08 -24.11
C LEU A 293 6.85 -3.25 -23.14
N VAL A 294 7.38 -3.08 -21.93
CA VAL A 294 7.38 -4.07 -20.85
C VAL A 294 6.59 -3.52 -19.66
N PRO A 295 5.65 -4.30 -19.09
CA PRO A 295 5.04 -3.93 -17.82
C PRO A 295 6.05 -4.15 -16.68
N VAL A 296 6.38 -3.09 -15.97
CA VAL A 296 7.30 -3.09 -14.83
C VAL A 296 6.52 -2.78 -13.56
N LEU A 297 6.77 -3.55 -12.50
CA LEU A 297 6.14 -3.37 -11.20
C LEU A 297 6.94 -2.35 -10.38
N TYR A 298 6.25 -1.33 -9.89
CA TYR A 298 6.78 -0.39 -8.91
C TYR A 298 6.02 -0.52 -7.60
N LEU A 299 6.75 -0.75 -6.53
CA LEU A 299 6.17 -0.82 -5.20
C LEU A 299 6.24 0.55 -4.52
N ALA A 300 5.10 1.01 -4.00
CA ALA A 300 5.10 2.14 -3.10
C ALA A 300 5.83 1.77 -1.81
N GLN A 301 6.36 2.78 -1.13
CA GLN A 301 7.03 2.54 0.16
C GLN A 301 6.08 1.79 1.10
N ALA A 302 6.61 0.87 1.93
CA ALA A 302 5.79 0.14 2.90
C ALA A 302 5.03 1.08 3.85
N ASN A 303 5.55 2.29 4.06
CA ASN A 303 4.93 3.36 4.83
C ASN A 303 3.79 4.06 4.05
N ASN A 304 3.74 3.93 2.73
CA ASN A 304 2.69 4.47 1.86
C ASN A 304 1.73 3.38 1.32
N ARG A 305 2.03 2.09 1.51
CA ARG A 305 1.15 0.95 1.16
C ARG A 305 -0.11 0.96 2.02
N LEU A 306 -1.14 1.65 1.54
CA LEU A 306 -2.44 1.67 2.19
C LEU A 306 -3.26 0.41 1.84
N ALA A 307 -2.94 -0.70 2.50
CA ALA A 307 -3.87 -1.73 2.99
C ALA A 307 -3.08 -2.91 3.60
N PRO A 308 -3.09 -3.06 4.94
CA PRO A 308 -3.12 -4.44 5.48
C PRO A 308 -4.02 -4.65 6.72
N ASN A 309 -4.84 -3.67 7.15
CA ASN A 309 -5.39 -3.68 8.52
C ASN A 309 -6.92 -3.79 8.65
N GLY A 310 -7.71 -3.84 7.57
CA GLY A 310 -9.17 -3.82 7.68
C GLY A 310 -9.94 -4.52 6.56
N ALA A 311 -11.26 -4.60 6.71
CA ALA A 311 -12.19 -5.16 5.74
C ALA A 311 -12.42 -4.22 4.52
N LEU A 312 -12.94 -4.76 3.40
CA LEU A 312 -13.22 -4.02 2.17
C LEU A 312 -14.73 -3.86 1.98
N ILE A 313 -15.19 -2.63 1.84
CA ILE A 313 -16.57 -2.29 1.45
C ILE A 313 -16.49 -1.48 0.16
N THR A 314 -17.06 -2.02 -0.93
CA THR A 314 -17.03 -1.38 -2.25
C THR A 314 -18.37 -1.43 -2.98
N GLY A 315 -18.64 -0.40 -3.76
CA GLY A 315 -19.86 -0.25 -4.56
C GLY A 315 -19.72 0.84 -5.62
N SER A 316 -20.65 0.91 -6.56
CA SER A 316 -20.74 2.09 -7.44
C SER A 316 -21.09 3.34 -6.65
N ASP A 317 -22.04 3.23 -5.72
CA ASP A 317 -22.32 4.23 -4.68
C ASP A 317 -22.34 3.52 -3.31
N LEU A 318 -21.87 4.19 -2.27
CA LEU A 318 -21.87 3.70 -0.90
C LEU A 318 -22.71 4.61 -0.03
N ASN A 319 -23.67 4.03 0.71
CA ASN A 319 -24.44 4.73 1.73
C ASN A 319 -24.32 3.99 3.07
N LEU A 320 -23.58 4.57 4.02
CA LEU A 320 -23.33 3.99 5.33
C LEU A 320 -24.02 4.84 6.40
N VAL A 321 -24.95 4.25 7.14
CA VAL A 321 -25.66 4.93 8.24
C VAL A 321 -25.48 4.14 9.53
N SER A 322 -24.73 4.72 10.45
CA SER A 322 -24.49 4.18 11.79
C SER A 322 -25.30 4.97 12.81
N GLY A 323 -26.07 4.28 13.67
CA GLY A 323 -26.82 4.93 14.74
C GLY A 323 -25.93 5.52 15.83
N THR A 324 -24.70 5.00 16.00
CA THR A 324 -23.72 5.50 16.96
C THR A 324 -22.39 5.85 16.30
N ASP A 325 -21.45 4.92 16.16
CA ASP A 325 -20.11 5.21 15.66
C ASP A 325 -19.79 4.49 14.35
N LEU A 326 -19.02 5.12 13.46
CA LEU A 326 -18.47 4.46 12.27
C LEU A 326 -16.94 4.45 12.37
N ASN A 327 -16.36 3.26 12.49
CA ASN A 327 -14.93 3.05 12.63
C ASN A 327 -14.40 2.36 11.36
N ASN A 328 -13.60 3.08 10.58
CA ASN A 328 -12.93 2.56 9.41
C ASN A 328 -11.43 2.37 9.64
N VAL A 329 -10.98 1.12 9.65
CA VAL A 329 -9.56 0.75 9.62
C VAL A 329 -9.20 0.10 8.27
N GLY A 330 -10.20 -0.35 7.52
CA GLY A 330 -10.05 -0.97 6.21
C GLY A 330 -10.27 0.00 5.06
N THR A 331 -10.92 -0.50 4.01
CA THR A 331 -11.21 0.25 2.80
C THR A 331 -12.71 0.42 2.63
N LEU A 332 -13.15 1.67 2.51
CA LEU A 332 -14.46 2.06 1.98
C LEU A 332 -14.21 2.71 0.63
N ARG A 333 -14.75 2.15 -0.46
CA ARG A 333 -14.51 2.66 -1.81
C ARG A 333 -15.78 2.72 -2.64
N ALA A 334 -16.13 3.91 -3.12
CA ALA A 334 -17.21 4.11 -4.08
C ALA A 334 -16.64 4.52 -5.44
N THR A 335 -17.10 3.91 -6.54
CA THR A 335 -16.73 4.38 -7.89
C THR A 335 -17.31 5.76 -8.19
N ASN A 336 -18.50 6.07 -7.68
CA ASN A 336 -19.18 7.34 -7.82
C ASN A 336 -19.22 8.08 -6.48
N ASN A 337 -20.26 7.89 -5.67
CA ASN A 337 -20.46 8.67 -4.46
C ASN A 337 -20.40 7.82 -3.19
N LEU A 338 -19.78 8.36 -2.15
CA LEU A 338 -19.77 7.77 -0.81
C LEU A 338 -20.43 8.76 0.15
N ALA A 339 -21.56 8.39 0.72
CA ALA A 339 -22.21 9.08 1.83
C ALA A 339 -22.10 8.21 3.08
N ALA A 340 -21.51 8.75 4.14
CA ALA A 340 -21.43 8.10 5.43
C ALA A 340 -21.93 9.04 6.53
N SER A 341 -22.80 8.52 7.40
CA SER A 341 -23.28 9.25 8.56
C SER A 341 -23.19 8.38 9.81
N ALA A 342 -22.75 8.99 10.92
CA ALA A 342 -22.72 8.36 12.22
C ALA A 342 -23.43 9.26 13.24
N GLY A 343 -24.33 8.67 14.04
CA GLY A 343 -25.09 9.42 15.05
C GLY A 343 -24.22 10.11 16.10
N ARG A 344 -23.00 9.60 16.34
CA ARG A 344 -22.04 10.14 17.30
C ARG A 344 -20.67 10.38 16.66
N ASN A 345 -19.78 9.40 16.58
CA ASN A 345 -18.41 9.64 16.11
C ASN A 345 -18.08 8.88 14.82
N MET A 346 -17.17 9.45 14.02
CA MET A 346 -16.50 8.73 12.94
C MET A 346 -15.00 8.74 13.13
N VAL A 347 -14.39 7.58 12.94
CA VAL A 347 -12.94 7.42 12.99
C VAL A 347 -12.48 6.78 11.70
N ASN A 348 -11.62 7.49 10.97
CA ASN A 348 -10.91 6.96 9.82
C ASN A 348 -9.43 6.74 10.17
N SER A 349 -9.00 5.50 10.04
CA SER A 349 -7.61 5.04 10.13
C SER A 349 -7.19 4.21 8.92
N GLY A 350 -8.08 4.06 7.93
CA GLY A 350 -7.85 3.34 6.69
C GLY A 350 -8.13 4.22 5.47
N LEU A 351 -8.63 3.61 4.40
CA LEU A 351 -9.04 4.29 3.17
C LEU A 351 -10.54 4.57 3.19
N THR A 352 -10.93 5.81 2.91
CA THR A 352 -12.30 6.18 2.55
C THR A 352 -12.22 6.98 1.24
N GLU A 353 -12.68 6.39 0.14
CA GLU A 353 -12.51 6.94 -1.21
C GLU A 353 -13.81 6.97 -2.01
N ALA A 354 -14.04 8.05 -2.75
CA ALA A 354 -15.12 8.14 -3.74
C ALA A 354 -14.62 8.75 -5.07
N GLY A 355 -14.99 8.19 -6.21
CA GLY A 355 -14.58 8.75 -7.51
C GLY A 355 -15.18 10.13 -7.82
N ASN A 356 -16.34 10.46 -7.23
CA ASN A 356 -17.03 11.73 -7.37
C ASN A 356 -17.22 12.40 -6.00
N ARG A 357 -18.43 12.36 -5.42
CA ARG A 357 -18.73 13.05 -4.15
C ARG A 357 -18.46 12.14 -2.95
N LEU A 358 -17.76 12.68 -1.96
CA LEU A 358 -17.55 12.04 -0.67
C LEU A 358 -18.12 12.94 0.42
N ASP A 359 -19.16 12.47 1.12
CA ASP A 359 -19.82 13.16 2.22
C ASP A 359 -19.69 12.34 3.51
N LEU A 360 -18.97 12.85 4.51
CA LEU A 360 -18.89 12.25 5.85
C LEU A 360 -19.53 13.20 6.87
N LEU A 361 -20.55 12.74 7.59
CA LEU A 361 -21.25 13.53 8.61
C LEU A 361 -21.38 12.84 9.96
N ALA A 362 -20.60 13.28 10.97
CA ALA A 362 -20.68 12.78 12.33
C ALA A 362 -21.57 13.67 13.21
N GLY A 363 -22.37 13.07 14.11
CA GLY A 363 -23.19 13.84 15.05
C GLY A 363 -22.38 14.62 16.10
N ASN A 364 -21.21 14.11 16.48
CA ASN A 364 -20.33 14.70 17.48
C ASN A 364 -18.92 14.96 16.91
N SER A 365 -18.09 13.94 16.65
CA SER A 365 -16.71 14.17 16.19
C SER A 365 -16.33 13.28 15.02
N LEU A 366 -15.56 13.83 14.07
CA LEU A 366 -14.93 13.07 12.99
C LEU A 366 -13.41 13.17 13.12
N THR A 367 -12.73 12.03 13.19
CA THR A 367 -11.28 11.94 13.37
C THR A 367 -10.64 11.14 12.25
N ASN A 368 -9.73 11.76 11.51
CA ASN A 368 -8.81 11.09 10.60
C ASN A 368 -7.42 11.01 11.23
N ARG A 369 -6.91 9.80 11.46
CA ARG A 369 -5.66 9.57 12.21
C ARG A 369 -4.92 8.33 11.72
N ALA A 370 -3.71 8.10 12.24
CA ALA A 370 -2.91 6.89 11.98
C ALA A 370 -2.70 6.63 10.47
N GLY A 371 -2.38 7.70 9.72
CA GLY A 371 -2.21 7.62 8.27
C GLY A 371 -3.48 7.42 7.45
N GLY A 372 -4.66 7.57 8.05
CA GLY A 372 -5.94 7.47 7.34
C GLY A 372 -6.03 8.45 6.16
N ILE A 373 -6.63 7.98 5.06
CA ILE A 373 -6.90 8.77 3.85
C ILE A 373 -8.41 8.91 3.67
N ILE A 374 -8.84 10.14 3.44
CA ILE A 374 -10.17 10.49 2.95
C ILE A 374 -9.98 11.18 1.59
N ALA A 375 -10.44 10.57 0.51
CA ALA A 375 -10.17 11.05 -0.84
C ALA A 375 -11.39 11.05 -1.76
N GLY A 376 -11.56 12.10 -2.55
CA GLY A 376 -12.55 12.10 -3.63
C GLY A 376 -12.45 13.28 -4.57
N ARG A 377 -13.43 13.48 -5.45
CA ARG A 377 -13.46 14.68 -6.32
C ARG A 377 -13.93 15.90 -5.54
N ASP A 378 -15.11 15.79 -4.92
CA ASP A 378 -15.64 16.79 -3.99
C ASP A 378 -15.77 16.15 -2.63
N VAL A 379 -15.06 16.67 -1.64
CA VAL A 379 -14.98 16.10 -0.29
C VAL A 379 -15.62 17.06 0.70
N SER A 380 -16.63 16.57 1.41
CA SER A 380 -17.29 17.25 2.52
C SER A 380 -17.14 16.42 3.79
N VAL A 381 -16.53 17.00 4.81
CA VAL A 381 -16.29 16.35 6.10
C VAL A 381 -16.89 17.23 7.20
N GLY A 382 -17.94 16.72 7.85
CA GLY A 382 -18.78 17.46 8.77
C GLY A 382 -18.89 16.82 10.16
N ALA A 383 -18.89 17.65 11.19
CA ALA A 383 -19.27 17.29 12.56
C ALA A 383 -20.34 18.26 13.08
N ILE A 384 -21.51 17.76 13.47
CA ILE A 384 -22.67 18.62 13.81
C ILE A 384 -22.46 19.36 15.13
N ASN A 385 -22.14 18.64 16.22
CA ASN A 385 -22.08 19.23 17.56
C ASN A 385 -20.66 19.37 18.13
N GLY A 386 -19.67 18.76 17.48
CA GLY A 386 -18.29 18.74 17.96
C GLY A 386 -17.31 19.06 16.85
N ASP A 387 -16.25 18.26 16.77
CA ASP A 387 -15.00 18.65 16.11
C ASP A 387 -14.69 17.79 14.89
N VAL A 388 -13.98 18.39 13.93
CA VAL A 388 -13.28 17.66 12.87
C VAL A 388 -11.79 17.66 13.20
N LEU A 389 -11.18 16.47 13.27
CA LEU A 389 -9.77 16.28 13.61
C LEU A 389 -9.04 15.56 12.48
N ASN A 390 -7.93 16.14 12.00
CA ASN A 390 -7.03 15.52 11.04
C ASN A 390 -5.61 15.47 11.61
N GLU A 391 -5.14 14.29 11.98
CA GLU A 391 -3.99 14.15 12.88
C GLU A 391 -2.91 13.21 12.33
N ARG A 392 -1.66 13.60 12.53
CA ARG A 392 -0.51 12.72 12.48
C ARG A 392 -0.35 12.04 13.83
N SER A 393 -0.52 10.72 13.85
CA SER A 393 -0.41 9.95 15.09
C SER A 393 1.02 9.90 15.59
N VAL A 394 1.19 10.07 16.91
CA VAL A 394 2.48 9.91 17.61
C VAL A 394 2.31 8.90 18.73
N THR A 395 3.12 7.85 18.72
CA THR A 395 3.14 6.80 19.75
C THR A 395 4.40 6.93 20.59
N SER A 396 4.25 7.06 21.91
CA SER A 396 5.39 7.22 22.82
C SER A 396 5.78 5.90 23.47
N HIS A 397 7.07 5.58 23.48
CA HIS A 397 7.64 4.52 24.30
C HIS A 397 8.55 5.12 25.37
N GLN A 398 8.26 4.82 26.63
CA GLN A 398 9.06 5.27 27.76
C GLN A 398 9.59 4.06 28.53
N SER A 399 10.86 4.09 28.90
CA SER A 399 11.47 3.09 29.77
C SER A 399 12.27 3.77 30.87
N SER A 400 12.28 3.17 32.05
CA SER A 400 13.06 3.67 33.17
C SER A 400 13.73 2.51 33.90
N SER A 401 15.03 2.63 34.14
CA SER A 401 15.79 1.84 35.10
C SER A 401 16.36 2.80 36.16
N GLY A 402 16.71 2.30 37.34
CA GLY A 402 17.01 3.15 38.51
C GLY A 402 18.01 4.31 38.29
N TYR A 403 18.88 4.24 37.28
CA TYR A 403 19.78 5.33 36.90
C TYR A 403 19.57 5.89 35.49
N ARG A 404 18.60 5.41 34.71
CA ARG A 404 18.40 5.83 33.32
C ARG A 404 16.93 5.89 32.92
N THR A 405 16.51 6.98 32.30
CA THR A 405 15.15 7.15 31.75
C THR A 405 15.25 7.49 30.27
N GLU A 406 14.47 6.80 29.45
CA GLU A 406 14.42 6.98 28.01
C GLU A 406 12.99 7.21 27.56
N ARG A 407 12.81 8.15 26.64
CA ARG A 407 11.59 8.37 25.87
C ARG A 407 11.95 8.35 24.39
N THR A 408 11.21 7.60 23.60
CA THR A 408 11.27 7.64 22.15
C THR A 408 9.86 7.73 21.62
N ASP A 409 9.57 8.80 20.90
CA ASP A 409 8.31 8.95 20.17
C ASP A 409 8.46 8.45 18.74
N PHE A 410 7.46 7.69 18.29
CA PHE A 410 7.34 7.16 16.94
C PHE A 410 6.21 7.90 16.22
N VAL A 411 6.56 8.54 15.12
CA VAL A 411 5.62 9.31 14.30
C VAL A 411 5.16 8.45 13.15
N ASP A 412 3.83 8.36 12.98
CA ASP A 412 3.20 7.71 11.85
C ASP A 412 2.99 8.72 10.69
N ASN A 413 2.35 8.26 9.63
CA ASN A 413 1.91 9.13 8.55
C ASN A 413 0.88 10.15 9.02
N ALA A 414 0.88 11.30 8.34
CA ALA A 414 -0.17 12.29 8.46
C ALA A 414 -1.53 11.72 8.05
N GLY A 415 -2.59 12.04 8.80
CA GLY A 415 -3.94 11.97 8.27
C GLY A 415 -4.06 12.86 7.04
N ARG A 416 -4.59 12.32 5.94
CA ARG A 416 -4.76 13.02 4.67
C ARG A 416 -6.22 13.16 4.29
N ILE A 417 -6.60 14.37 3.91
CA ILE A 417 -7.91 14.66 3.31
C ILE A 417 -7.66 15.35 1.97
N GLU A 418 -8.05 14.69 0.89
CA GLU A 418 -7.64 15.04 -0.47
C GLU A 418 -8.86 15.15 -1.40
N ALA A 419 -9.05 16.30 -2.03
CA ALA A 419 -10.08 16.54 -3.01
C ALA A 419 -9.48 16.86 -4.38
N ALA A 420 -9.94 16.22 -5.45
CA ALA A 420 -9.52 16.60 -6.81
C ALA A 420 -10.10 17.95 -7.27
N ASN A 421 -11.19 18.41 -6.64
CA ASN A 421 -11.87 19.67 -6.91
C ASN A 421 -12.07 20.47 -5.62
N THR A 422 -13.16 20.28 -4.88
CA THR A 422 -13.47 21.09 -3.69
C THR A 422 -13.31 20.31 -2.39
N LEU A 423 -12.69 20.93 -1.39
CA LEU A 423 -12.57 20.39 -0.03
C LEU A 423 -13.31 21.30 0.95
N THR A 424 -14.29 20.75 1.67
CA THR A 424 -14.99 21.45 2.75
C THR A 424 -14.85 20.68 4.07
N LEU A 425 -14.34 21.36 5.09
CA LEU A 425 -14.36 20.89 6.48
C LEU A 425 -15.30 21.77 7.29
N GLN A 426 -16.26 21.17 7.99
CA GLN A 426 -17.21 21.90 8.83
C GLN A 426 -17.35 21.26 10.21
N ALA A 427 -17.17 22.06 11.26
CA ALA A 427 -17.38 21.63 12.63
C ALA A 427 -18.34 22.55 13.38
N GLY A 428 -19.26 21.97 14.14
CA GLY A 428 -20.11 22.71 15.08
C GLY A 428 -19.32 23.39 16.20
N ARG A 429 -18.14 22.85 16.53
CA ARG A 429 -17.23 23.42 17.52
C ARG A 429 -15.89 23.76 16.89
N ASP A 430 -14.91 22.85 16.83
CA ASP A 430 -13.57 23.19 16.35
C ASP A 430 -13.13 22.35 15.14
N VAL A 431 -12.33 22.93 14.25
CA VAL A 431 -11.54 22.16 13.26
C VAL A 431 -10.09 22.15 13.70
N ASN A 432 -9.54 20.96 13.95
CA ASN A 432 -8.17 20.77 14.40
C ASN A 432 -7.40 19.94 13.37
N SER A 433 -6.28 20.46 12.87
CA SER A 433 -5.31 19.69 12.11
C SER A 433 -3.97 19.75 12.82
N THR A 434 -3.41 18.58 13.15
CA THR A 434 -2.16 18.46 13.92
C THR A 434 -1.18 17.59 13.14
N GLY A 435 -0.22 18.22 12.45
CA GLY A 435 0.68 17.53 11.52
C GLY A 435 0.01 16.81 10.34
N GLY A 436 -1.26 17.15 10.08
CA GLY A 436 -2.09 16.58 9.02
C GLY A 436 -1.85 17.24 7.65
N ALA A 437 -2.33 16.60 6.59
CA ALA A 437 -2.30 17.15 5.23
C ALA A 437 -3.73 17.33 4.69
N LEU A 438 -4.00 18.51 4.13
CA LEU A 438 -5.26 18.87 3.49
C LEU A 438 -4.96 19.36 2.07
N LYS A 439 -5.60 18.78 1.06
CA LYS A 439 -5.34 19.10 -0.33
C LYS A 439 -6.62 19.25 -1.13
N SER A 440 -6.69 20.27 -1.99
CA SER A 440 -7.74 20.41 -3.00
C SER A 440 -7.18 20.83 -4.35
N GLY A 441 -7.77 20.36 -5.45
CA GLY A 441 -7.43 20.80 -6.80
C GLY A 441 -8.03 22.18 -7.16
N ALA A 442 -9.06 22.61 -6.45
CA ALA A 442 -9.67 23.94 -6.57
C ALA A 442 -9.73 24.61 -5.18
N ASP A 443 -10.92 24.81 -4.63
CA ASP A 443 -11.10 25.61 -3.42
C ASP A 443 -11.11 24.73 -2.16
N THR A 444 -10.43 25.19 -1.10
CA THR A 444 -10.50 24.63 0.25
C THR A 444 -11.27 25.58 1.16
N ARG A 445 -12.30 25.08 1.86
CA ARG A 445 -13.05 25.82 2.87
C ARG A 445 -13.03 25.10 4.21
N ILE A 446 -12.63 25.80 5.26
CA ILE A 446 -12.68 25.33 6.65
C ILE A 446 -13.60 26.25 7.44
N GLN A 447 -14.60 25.67 8.10
CA GLN A 447 -15.54 26.41 8.94
C GLN A 447 -15.70 25.76 10.31
N ALA A 448 -15.53 26.55 11.37
CA ALA A 448 -15.72 26.12 12.75
C ALA A 448 -16.70 27.03 13.49
N GLY A 449 -17.59 26.44 14.28
CA GLY A 449 -18.50 27.17 15.18
C GLY A 449 -17.80 27.81 16.37
N ARG A 450 -16.51 27.52 16.59
CA ARG A 450 -15.66 28.14 17.60
C ARG A 450 -14.25 28.40 17.05
N ASP A 451 -13.34 27.43 17.04
CA ASP A 451 -11.94 27.68 16.65
C ASP A 451 -11.45 26.84 15.46
N VAL A 452 -10.46 27.35 14.72
CA VAL A 452 -9.67 26.57 13.77
C VAL A 452 -8.21 26.53 14.22
N ASN A 453 -7.68 25.34 14.48
CA ASN A 453 -6.30 25.13 14.93
C ASN A 453 -5.53 24.27 13.91
N LEU A 454 -4.50 24.85 13.31
CA LEU A 454 -3.55 24.18 12.41
C LEU A 454 -2.19 24.16 13.12
N ALA A 455 -1.82 23.02 13.67
CA ALA A 455 -0.68 22.89 14.57
C ALA A 455 0.30 21.81 14.12
N THR A 456 1.44 21.74 14.81
CA THR A 456 2.46 20.72 14.63
C THR A 456 2.20 19.49 15.49
N ALA A 457 2.54 18.32 14.97
CA ALA A 457 2.76 17.13 15.78
C ALA A 457 4.22 17.07 16.23
N GLU A 458 4.45 16.90 17.54
CA GLU A 458 5.80 16.82 18.11
C GLU A 458 6.31 15.38 18.19
N GLN A 459 7.51 15.14 17.71
CA GLN A 459 8.29 13.94 18.02
C GLN A 459 9.38 14.28 19.02
N ARG A 460 9.33 13.66 20.20
CA ARG A 460 10.37 13.83 21.22
C ARG A 460 11.16 12.54 21.45
N THR A 461 12.48 12.65 21.35
CA THR A 461 13.41 11.61 21.83
C THR A 461 14.19 12.20 23.00
N ALA A 462 14.20 11.53 24.14
CA ALA A 462 14.92 11.98 25.32
C ALA A 462 15.60 10.82 26.05
N ASN A 463 16.80 11.07 26.56
CA ASN A 463 17.55 10.13 27.38
C ASN A 463 18.17 10.88 28.58
N SER A 464 18.06 10.30 29.76
CA SER A 464 18.66 10.84 30.98
C SER A 464 19.38 9.72 31.71
N VAL A 465 20.68 9.89 31.99
CA VAL A 465 21.50 8.95 32.75
C VAL A 465 21.89 9.58 34.09
N GLY A 466 21.04 9.39 35.09
CA GLY A 466 21.20 9.91 36.45
C GLY A 466 21.40 11.44 36.44
N THR A 467 22.43 11.90 37.13
CA THR A 467 22.87 13.31 37.08
C THR A 467 23.97 13.57 36.06
N ARG A 468 24.42 12.54 35.33
CA ARG A 468 25.63 12.59 34.49
C ARG A 468 25.38 13.03 33.07
N SER A 469 24.23 12.70 32.49
CA SER A 469 23.90 13.17 31.16
C SER A 469 22.41 13.27 30.93
N ARG A 470 22.01 14.25 30.12
CA ARG A 470 20.66 14.44 29.61
C ARG A 470 20.77 14.81 28.15
N SER A 471 19.93 14.24 27.32
CA SER A 471 19.75 14.69 25.94
C SER A 471 18.29 14.63 25.57
N SER A 472 17.85 15.60 24.78
CA SER A 472 16.52 15.60 24.18
C SER A 472 16.56 16.21 22.80
N SER A 473 15.76 15.69 21.89
CA SER A 473 15.54 16.23 20.56
C SER A 473 14.04 16.28 20.29
N VAL A 474 13.58 17.38 19.71
CA VAL A 474 12.20 17.62 19.31
C VAL A 474 12.19 17.91 17.81
N ALA A 475 11.39 17.15 17.06
CA ALA A 475 11.06 17.46 15.68
C ALA A 475 9.59 17.86 15.57
N GLN A 476 9.33 18.92 14.81
CA GLN A 476 8.01 19.50 14.58
C GLN A 476 7.50 19.10 13.19
N TYR A 477 6.31 18.49 13.12
CA TYR A 477 5.65 18.14 11.87
C TYR A 477 4.40 19.00 11.70
N GLY A 478 4.52 20.07 10.90
CA GLY A 478 3.46 21.04 10.64
C GLY A 478 2.26 20.49 9.89
N THR A 479 1.10 21.13 10.07
CA THR A 479 -0.02 20.95 9.15
C THR A 479 0.30 21.58 7.81
N VAL A 480 -0.03 20.89 6.72
CA VAL A 480 0.12 21.39 5.35
C VAL A 480 -1.25 21.49 4.70
N VAL A 481 -1.58 22.66 4.16
CA VAL A 481 -2.77 22.91 3.35
C VAL A 481 -2.34 23.35 1.96
N GLU A 482 -2.80 22.63 0.94
CA GLU A 482 -2.58 22.95 -0.48
C GLU A 482 -3.93 23.15 -1.18
N ALA A 483 -4.31 24.40 -1.45
CA ALA A 483 -5.48 24.72 -2.25
C ALA A 483 -5.07 25.09 -3.68
N GLY A 484 -5.62 24.39 -4.67
CA GLY A 484 -5.34 24.62 -6.09
C GLY A 484 -5.90 25.94 -6.64
N ARG A 485 -6.79 26.60 -5.90
CA ARG A 485 -7.30 27.98 -6.12
C ARG A 485 -7.36 28.73 -4.79
N ASP A 486 -8.53 28.80 -4.16
CA ASP A 486 -8.75 29.62 -2.98
C ASP A 486 -8.70 28.80 -1.70
N PHE A 487 -8.17 29.41 -0.64
CA PHE A 487 -8.26 28.85 0.70
C PHE A 487 -9.02 29.81 1.60
N GLN A 488 -10.16 29.37 2.13
CA GLN A 488 -10.95 30.14 3.07
C GLN A 488 -11.05 29.43 4.42
N VAL A 489 -10.78 30.16 5.50
CA VAL A 489 -10.94 29.73 6.88
C VAL A 489 -11.88 30.68 7.60
N VAL A 490 -12.92 30.16 8.23
CA VAL A 490 -13.87 30.93 9.03
C VAL A 490 -14.02 30.28 10.41
N ALA A 491 -13.67 31.02 11.45
CA ALA A 491 -13.87 30.62 12.84
C ALA A 491 -14.76 31.65 13.53
N ALA A 492 -15.74 31.19 14.31
CA ALA A 492 -16.59 32.09 15.07
C ALA A 492 -15.87 32.76 16.24
N ARG A 493 -14.70 32.25 16.64
CA ARG A 493 -13.85 32.79 17.70
C ARG A 493 -12.41 32.95 17.20
N ASP A 494 -11.53 31.95 17.33
CA ASP A 494 -10.10 32.13 17.06
C ASP A 494 -9.60 31.26 15.90
N ILE A 495 -8.59 31.75 15.18
CA ILE A 495 -7.80 30.96 14.22
C ILE A 495 -6.36 30.92 14.72
N SER A 496 -5.76 29.72 14.81
CA SER A 496 -4.36 29.54 15.16
C SER A 496 -3.65 28.67 14.11
N ALA A 497 -2.54 29.16 13.56
CA ALA A 497 -1.65 28.38 12.72
C ALA A 497 -0.22 28.41 13.28
N ILE A 498 0.26 27.27 13.77
CA ILE A 498 1.56 27.11 14.43
C ILE A 498 2.39 26.13 13.63
N GLY A 499 3.58 26.56 13.18
CA GLY A 499 4.52 25.76 12.41
C GLY A 499 3.91 25.11 11.17
N SER A 500 2.86 25.74 10.60
CA SER A 500 2.05 25.17 9.52
C SER A 500 2.26 25.90 8.20
N GLN A 501 2.09 25.19 7.09
CA GLN A 501 2.22 25.73 5.74
C GLN A 501 0.85 25.80 5.07
N LEU A 502 0.43 27.01 4.68
CA LEU A 502 -0.89 27.28 4.11
C LEU A 502 -0.72 27.88 2.72
N ASN A 503 -0.92 27.07 1.68
CA ASN A 503 -0.73 27.45 0.29
C ASN A 503 -2.09 27.57 -0.42
N ALA A 504 -2.31 28.70 -1.09
CA ALA A 504 -3.39 28.92 -2.05
C ALA A 504 -2.78 29.52 -3.31
N THR A 505 -3.19 29.05 -4.49
CA THR A 505 -2.66 29.59 -5.75
C THR A 505 -3.29 30.94 -6.12
N ARG A 506 -4.49 31.23 -5.60
CA ARG A 506 -5.24 32.46 -5.83
C ARG A 506 -5.41 33.25 -4.54
N ASP A 507 -6.53 33.10 -3.85
CA ASP A 507 -6.85 33.93 -2.68
C ASP A 507 -6.78 33.13 -1.36
N LEU A 508 -6.19 33.73 -0.32
CA LEU A 508 -6.24 33.24 1.05
C LEU A 508 -7.09 34.19 1.91
N ALA A 509 -8.20 33.70 2.47
CA ALA A 509 -9.07 34.46 3.34
C ALA A 509 -9.22 33.79 4.72
N MET A 510 -8.80 34.48 5.78
CA MET A 510 -8.92 34.01 7.17
C MET A 510 -9.80 34.98 7.97
N VAL A 511 -10.93 34.50 8.46
CA VAL A 511 -11.93 35.31 9.18
C VAL A 511 -12.15 34.71 10.57
N ALA A 512 -11.72 35.45 11.59
CA ALA A 512 -11.93 35.14 13.00
C ALA A 512 -12.64 36.32 13.66
N ASN A 513 -13.65 36.10 14.50
CA ASN A 513 -14.26 37.18 15.26
C ASN A 513 -13.41 37.61 16.47
N GLY A 514 -12.58 36.69 16.98
CA GLY A 514 -11.59 36.90 18.01
C GLY A 514 -10.21 37.14 17.39
N ASN A 515 -9.26 36.26 17.69
CA ASN A 515 -7.85 36.42 17.35
C ASN A 515 -7.43 35.55 16.16
N LEU A 516 -6.49 36.06 15.37
CA LEU A 516 -5.68 35.28 14.43
C LEU A 516 -4.25 35.17 14.98
N ASN A 517 -3.83 33.95 15.33
CA ASN A 517 -2.49 33.65 15.81
C ASN A 517 -1.68 32.89 14.73
N LEU A 518 -0.55 33.46 14.32
CA LEU A 518 0.37 32.83 13.37
C LEU A 518 1.75 32.76 14.03
N ALA A 519 2.24 31.55 14.29
CA ALA A 519 3.50 31.33 14.96
C ALA A 519 4.36 30.28 14.24
N SER A 520 5.68 30.41 14.34
CA SER A 520 6.61 29.35 13.94
C SER A 520 6.73 28.29 15.04
N ALA A 521 7.11 27.09 14.63
CA ALA A 521 7.58 26.04 15.53
C ALA A 521 8.95 25.60 15.04
N ALA A 522 9.87 25.35 15.96
CA ALA A 522 11.25 24.99 15.63
C ALA A 522 11.57 23.58 16.14
N ASN A 523 12.49 22.93 15.44
CA ASN A 523 13.10 21.72 15.94
C ASN A 523 14.09 22.11 17.04
N GLU A 524 14.19 21.33 18.10
CA GLU A 524 15.07 21.66 19.21
C GLU A 524 15.99 20.47 19.51
N GLN A 525 17.24 20.75 19.86
CA GLN A 525 18.15 19.74 20.40
C GLN A 525 18.81 20.30 21.66
N HIS A 526 18.79 19.51 22.71
CA HIS A 526 19.42 19.81 23.98
C HIS A 526 20.31 18.64 24.38
N SER A 527 21.54 18.93 24.80
CA SER A 527 22.39 17.96 25.46
C SER A 527 23.11 18.61 26.65
N ALA A 528 23.20 17.86 27.74
CA ALA A 528 23.93 18.25 28.93
C ALA A 528 24.72 17.03 29.43
N SER A 529 25.98 17.24 29.78
CA SER A 529 26.81 16.23 30.44
C SER A 529 27.48 16.83 31.67
N ASN A 530 27.53 16.06 32.74
CA ASN A 530 28.10 16.46 34.01
C ASN A 530 29.02 15.33 34.53
N SER A 531 30.28 15.68 34.71
CA SER A 531 31.32 14.83 35.27
C SER A 531 31.91 15.51 36.50
N LYS A 532 32.71 14.77 37.28
CA LYS A 532 33.39 15.34 38.47
C LYS A 532 34.31 16.54 38.14
N LYS A 533 34.69 16.73 36.87
CA LYS A 533 35.67 17.75 36.45
C LYS A 533 35.10 18.80 35.50
N ILE A 534 34.06 18.44 34.72
CA ILE A 534 33.56 19.24 33.59
C ILE A 534 32.04 19.11 33.55
N THR A 535 31.38 20.25 33.38
CA THR A 535 29.96 20.36 33.00
C THR A 535 29.91 20.98 31.61
N GLN A 536 29.17 20.36 30.68
CA GLN A 536 28.96 20.84 29.31
C GLN A 536 27.46 20.85 29.01
N GLN A 537 26.99 21.91 28.35
CA GLN A 537 25.61 22.04 27.88
C GLN A 537 25.62 22.63 26.47
N GLU A 538 24.82 22.06 25.57
CA GLU A 538 24.67 22.46 24.18
C GLU A 538 23.18 22.45 23.79
N ASP A 539 22.71 23.59 23.29
CA ASP A 539 21.32 23.83 22.90
C ASP A 539 21.29 24.34 21.45
N HIS A 540 20.43 23.75 20.61
CA HIS A 540 20.25 24.11 19.19
C HIS A 540 18.77 24.25 18.84
N VAL A 541 18.46 25.17 17.92
CA VAL A 541 17.13 25.46 17.36
C VAL A 541 17.22 25.58 15.85
#